data_AF-A0A924YBP8-F1
#
_entry.id   AF-A0A924YBP8-F1
#
_cell.length_a   1.000
_cell.length_b   1.000
_cell.length_c   1.000
_cell.angle_alpha   90.00
_cell.angle_beta   90.00
_cell.angle_gamma   90.00
#
_symmetry.space_group_name_H-M   'P 1'
#
loop_
_entity.id
_entity.type
_entity.pdbx_description
1 polymer ?
#
loop_
_entity_poly.entity_id
_entity_poly.type
_entity_poly.pdbx_seq_one_letter_code
_entity_poly.pdbx_strand_id
1 'polypeptide(L)'
;TRKADRAPLPAQTSVASEAITAIVGDKWAQYADAVLVIALDKSSTSPQKAMDMLWRVAPDRNIVIVDLDVDVKNLSDVAWRALGNVDWHRDIAIHNGPVDHFAADGGAVGQIGIDATAKTDADSHPRGWPEEIFMSPEIVTLVDNKWSEYGIER
;
A
#
# COMPACT_ATOMS: atom_id res chain seq x y z
N THR A 1 -18.30 14.59 0.88
CA THR A 1 -17.42 15.70 1.35
C THR A 1 -16.59 16.38 0.25
N ARG A 2 -16.84 16.18 -1.05
CA ARG A 2 -16.26 17.06 -2.08
C ARG A 2 -17.15 18.29 -2.26
N LYS A 3 -16.62 19.49 -2.05
CA LYS A 3 -17.29 20.73 -2.46
C LYS A 3 -17.29 20.80 -3.99
N ALA A 4 -18.41 21.23 -4.56
CA ALA A 4 -18.66 21.19 -6.02
C ALA A 4 -17.71 22.08 -6.85
N ASP A 5 -16.98 22.97 -6.20
CA ASP A 5 -16.09 23.99 -6.75
C ASP A 5 -14.60 23.63 -6.65
N ARG A 6 -14.25 22.41 -6.21
CA ARG A 6 -12.85 22.05 -6.03
C ARG A 6 -12.15 21.92 -7.39
N ALA A 7 -11.15 22.77 -7.62
CA ALA A 7 -10.25 22.68 -8.77
C ALA A 7 -9.68 21.25 -8.90
N PRO A 8 -9.36 20.80 -10.14
CA PRO A 8 -8.67 19.54 -10.36
C PRO A 8 -7.44 19.42 -9.45
N LEU A 9 -7.12 18.20 -9.02
CA LEU A 9 -5.87 17.99 -8.29
C LEU A 9 -4.70 18.49 -9.15
N PRO A 10 -3.70 19.15 -8.54
CA PRO A 10 -2.50 19.57 -9.27
C PRO A 10 -1.84 18.38 -9.95
N ALA A 11 -1.02 18.66 -10.96
CA ALA A 11 -0.23 17.63 -11.62
C ALA A 11 0.69 16.95 -10.60
N GLN A 12 0.83 15.63 -10.74
CA GLN A 12 1.62 14.83 -9.81
C GLN A 12 3.08 15.27 -9.80
N THR A 13 3.62 15.53 -8.62
CA THR A 13 5.06 15.81 -8.47
C THR A 13 5.85 14.55 -8.81
N SER A 14 6.88 14.71 -9.65
CA SER A 14 7.79 13.61 -10.00
C SER A 14 8.48 13.08 -8.75
N VAL A 15 8.23 11.81 -8.42
CA VAL A 15 9.03 11.07 -7.43
C VAL A 15 10.32 10.57 -8.06
N ALA A 16 11.30 10.24 -7.21
CA ALA A 16 12.56 9.63 -7.64
C ALA A 16 12.35 8.17 -8.09
N SER A 17 11.62 7.97 -9.19
CA SER A 17 11.13 6.65 -9.65
C SER A 17 12.25 5.62 -9.83
N GLU A 18 13.40 6.01 -10.37
CA GLU A 18 14.56 5.12 -10.52
C GLU A 18 15.11 4.67 -9.16
N ALA A 19 15.22 5.60 -8.20
CA ALA A 19 15.71 5.30 -6.86
C ALA A 19 14.72 4.41 -6.08
N ILE A 20 13.42 4.68 -6.19
CA ILE A 20 12.38 3.82 -5.61
C ILE A 20 12.48 2.42 -6.22
N THR A 21 12.57 2.33 -7.55
CA THR A 21 12.63 1.04 -8.26
C THR A 21 13.88 0.23 -7.89
N ALA A 22 15.01 0.91 -7.66
CA ALA A 22 16.23 0.25 -7.17
C ALA A 22 16.10 -0.32 -5.75
N ILE A 23 15.17 0.19 -4.93
CA ILE A 23 14.95 -0.27 -3.54
C ILE A 23 13.96 -1.42 -3.50
N VAL A 24 12.83 -1.32 -4.23
CA VAL A 24 11.67 -2.20 -4.04
C VAL A 24 11.18 -2.91 -5.31
N GLY A 25 11.87 -2.73 -6.44
CA GLY A 25 11.44 -3.24 -7.74
C GLY A 25 10.41 -2.35 -8.42
N ASP A 26 9.81 -2.84 -9.49
CA ASP A 26 8.92 -2.09 -10.39
C ASP A 26 7.45 -2.10 -9.98
N LYS A 27 7.07 -2.92 -8.98
CA LYS A 27 5.69 -3.03 -8.49
C LYS A 27 5.37 -2.01 -7.41
N TRP A 28 5.12 -0.77 -7.82
CA TRP A 28 4.64 0.28 -6.93
C TRP A 28 3.77 1.31 -7.66
N ALA A 29 3.00 2.08 -6.89
CA ALA A 29 2.14 3.14 -7.40
C ALA A 29 2.10 4.35 -6.46
N GLN A 30 1.93 5.53 -7.03
CA GLN A 30 1.73 6.79 -6.30
C GLN A 30 0.27 7.22 -6.37
N TYR A 31 -0.29 7.58 -5.22
CA TYR A 31 -1.66 8.07 -5.09
C TYR A 31 -1.72 9.44 -4.46
N ALA A 32 -2.43 10.36 -5.14
CA ALA A 32 -2.70 11.73 -4.69
C ALA A 32 -1.46 12.51 -4.21
N ASP A 33 -0.28 12.19 -4.76
CA ASP A 33 1.02 12.79 -4.43
C ASP A 33 1.44 12.69 -2.97
N ALA A 34 0.77 11.84 -2.20
CA ALA A 34 0.96 11.75 -0.77
C ALA A 34 1.33 10.33 -0.32
N VAL A 35 0.92 9.31 -1.08
CA VAL A 35 1.06 7.91 -0.65
C VAL A 35 1.76 7.10 -1.75
N LEU A 36 2.78 6.36 -1.35
CA LEU A 36 3.37 5.27 -2.13
C LEU A 36 2.79 3.95 -1.64
N VAL A 37 2.27 3.16 -2.57
CA VAL A 37 1.88 1.76 -2.32
C VAL A 37 2.91 0.88 -2.99
N ILE A 38 3.53 0.00 -2.20
CA ILE A 38 4.68 -0.82 -2.61
C ILE A 38 4.33 -2.30 -2.43
N ALA A 39 4.47 -3.10 -3.48
CA ALA A 39 4.48 -4.56 -3.37
C ALA A 39 5.91 -5.03 -3.13
N LEU A 40 6.18 -5.58 -1.94
CA LEU A 40 7.54 -5.88 -1.49
C LEU A 40 7.83 -7.39 -1.49
N ASP A 41 9.00 -7.73 -2.05
CA ASP A 41 9.61 -9.05 -1.86
C ASP A 41 10.32 -9.13 -0.50
N LYS A 42 9.67 -9.74 0.49
CA LYS A 42 10.23 -9.92 1.85
C LYS A 42 11.48 -10.81 1.89
N SER A 43 11.80 -11.56 0.83
CA SER A 43 13.05 -12.32 0.74
C SER A 43 14.26 -11.42 0.48
N SER A 44 14.04 -10.24 -0.09
CA SER A 44 15.09 -9.29 -0.47
C SER A 44 15.41 -8.27 0.64
N THR A 45 14.40 -7.82 1.39
CA THR A 45 14.54 -6.83 2.46
C THR A 45 13.33 -6.88 3.40
N SER A 46 13.49 -6.42 4.64
CA SER A 46 12.36 -6.25 5.56
C SER A 46 11.54 -5.00 5.22
N PRO A 47 10.23 -4.98 5.54
CA PRO A 47 9.37 -3.80 5.37
C PRO A 47 9.92 -2.56 6.07
N GLN A 48 10.43 -2.70 7.30
CA GLN A 48 10.98 -1.59 8.07
C GLN A 48 12.19 -0.97 7.37
N LYS A 49 13.12 -1.81 6.90
CA LYS A 49 14.31 -1.33 6.17
C LYS A 49 13.92 -0.70 4.82
N ALA A 50 12.90 -1.23 4.15
CA ALA A 50 12.37 -0.64 2.93
C ALA A 50 11.79 0.77 3.19
N MET A 51 10.97 0.94 4.23
CA MET A 51 10.44 2.25 4.64
C MET A 51 11.56 3.27 4.91
N ASP A 52 12.59 2.88 5.67
CA ASP A 52 13.74 3.74 5.97
C ASP A 52 14.50 4.19 4.72
N MET A 53 14.67 3.30 3.73
CA MET A 53 15.33 3.63 2.47
C MET A 53 14.44 4.51 1.59
N LEU A 54 13.14 4.22 1.53
CA LEU A 54 12.18 4.98 0.75
C LEU A 54 12.06 6.42 1.25
N TRP A 55 12.01 6.65 2.56
CA TRP A 55 11.97 8.01 3.10
C TRP A 55 13.24 8.84 2.81
N ARG A 56 14.38 8.22 2.50
CA ARG A 56 15.56 8.98 2.06
C ARG A 56 15.42 9.56 0.66
N VAL A 57 14.66 8.88 -0.21
CA VAL A 57 14.50 9.26 -1.62
C VAL A 57 13.15 9.89 -1.93
N ALA A 58 12.16 9.67 -1.05
CA ALA A 58 10.81 10.21 -1.09
C ALA A 58 10.40 10.70 0.31
N PRO A 59 11.12 11.71 0.85
CA PRO A 59 10.97 12.16 2.23
C PRO A 59 9.64 12.85 2.51
N ASP A 60 8.79 13.10 1.51
CA ASP A 60 7.49 13.77 1.61
C ASP A 60 6.31 12.80 1.41
N ARG A 61 6.57 11.49 1.35
CA ARG A 61 5.55 10.45 1.11
C ARG A 61 5.23 9.62 2.35
N ASN A 62 3.96 9.28 2.48
CA ASN A 62 3.50 8.17 3.31
C ASN A 62 3.65 6.87 2.53
N ILE A 63 3.82 5.75 3.23
CA ILE A 63 4.17 4.47 2.61
C ILE A 63 3.21 3.40 3.11
N VAL A 64 2.66 2.62 2.19
CA VAL A 64 1.94 1.37 2.47
C VAL A 64 2.67 0.25 1.77
N ILE A 65 3.13 -0.74 2.52
CA ILE A 65 3.82 -1.92 2.00
C ILE A 65 2.88 -3.11 2.06
N VAL A 66 2.67 -3.77 0.92
CA VAL A 66 1.91 -5.01 0.75
C VAL A 66 2.82 -6.11 0.21
N ASP A 67 2.36 -7.35 0.20
CA ASP A 67 3.11 -8.49 -0.35
C ASP A 67 3.32 -8.36 -1.87
N LEU A 68 4.38 -8.99 -2.40
CA LEU A 68 4.82 -8.87 -3.80
C LEU A 68 3.75 -9.30 -4.84
N ASP A 69 2.84 -10.17 -4.44
CA ASP A 69 1.76 -10.72 -5.25
C ASP A 69 0.56 -9.77 -5.38
N VAL A 70 0.45 -8.77 -4.52
CA VAL A 70 -0.65 -7.79 -4.54
C VAL A 70 -0.55 -6.85 -5.72
N ASP A 71 -1.67 -6.65 -6.41
CA ASP A 71 -1.79 -5.58 -7.40
C ASP A 71 -1.97 -4.23 -6.69
N VAL A 72 -0.89 -3.45 -6.63
CA VAL A 72 -0.88 -2.11 -6.04
C VAL A 72 -1.85 -1.13 -6.71
N LYS A 73 -2.37 -1.46 -7.91
CA LYS A 73 -3.38 -0.65 -8.61
C LYS A 73 -4.81 -0.96 -8.14
N ASN A 74 -5.04 -2.14 -7.57
CA ASN A 74 -6.31 -2.53 -7.00
C ASN A 74 -6.42 -2.01 -5.56
N LEU A 75 -6.91 -0.77 -5.42
CA LEU A 75 -7.07 -0.14 -4.10
C LEU A 75 -8.02 -0.88 -3.16
N SER A 76 -8.94 -1.70 -3.67
CA SER A 76 -9.81 -2.51 -2.83
C SER A 76 -9.03 -3.62 -2.13
N ASP A 77 -8.12 -4.26 -2.85
CA ASP A 77 -7.24 -5.31 -2.31
C ASP A 77 -6.19 -4.71 -1.36
N VAL A 78 -5.54 -3.61 -1.76
CA VAL A 78 -4.61 -2.86 -0.89
C VAL A 78 -5.29 -2.45 0.42
N ALA A 79 -6.53 -1.94 0.36
CA ALA A 79 -7.29 -1.59 1.56
C ALA A 79 -7.60 -2.82 2.42
N TRP A 80 -7.98 -3.94 1.82
CA TRP A 80 -8.23 -5.18 2.57
C TRP A 80 -6.97 -5.65 3.30
N ARG A 81 -5.81 -5.67 2.63
CA ARG A 81 -4.51 -6.00 3.25
C ARG A 81 -4.15 -5.01 4.36
N ALA A 82 -4.24 -3.70 4.10
CA ALA A 82 -3.88 -2.66 5.07
C ALA A 82 -4.77 -2.64 6.31
N LEU A 83 -6.04 -3.04 6.19
CA LEU A 83 -6.96 -3.08 7.33
C LEU A 83 -7.01 -4.45 8.02
N GLY A 84 -6.63 -5.52 7.34
CA GLY A 84 -6.68 -6.90 7.85
C GLY A 84 -5.36 -7.44 8.38
N ASN A 85 -4.22 -7.03 7.82
CA ASN A 85 -2.91 -7.62 8.12
C ASN A 85 -2.13 -6.86 9.20
N VAL A 86 -2.56 -5.65 9.53
CA VAL A 86 -1.79 -4.68 10.32
C VAL A 86 -2.12 -4.80 11.81
N ASP A 87 -1.09 -5.00 12.64
CA ASP A 87 -1.12 -4.64 14.05
C ASP A 87 -0.69 -3.18 14.19
N TRP A 88 -1.62 -2.31 14.61
CA TRP A 88 -1.40 -0.86 14.61
C TRP A 88 -0.33 -0.38 15.59
N HIS A 89 0.13 -1.22 16.51
CA HIS A 89 1.23 -0.90 17.42
C HIS A 89 2.58 -1.36 16.87
N ARG A 90 2.64 -2.56 16.27
CA ARG A 90 3.89 -3.15 15.75
C ARG A 90 4.24 -2.69 14.33
N ASP A 91 3.24 -2.57 13.46
CA ASP A 91 3.44 -2.49 12.01
C ASP A 91 3.35 -1.05 11.48
N ILE A 92 3.33 -0.07 12.38
CA ILE A 92 3.26 1.36 12.07
C ILE A 92 4.57 2.03 12.44
N ALA A 93 5.13 2.78 11.49
CA ALA A 93 6.26 3.66 11.72
C ALA A 93 5.83 5.10 11.48
N ILE A 94 6.11 6.00 12.43
CA ILE A 94 5.86 7.43 12.29
C ILE A 94 7.19 8.16 12.20
N HIS A 95 7.33 9.01 11.20
CA HIS A 95 8.53 9.80 10.92
C HIS A 95 8.20 11.29 10.81
N ASN A 96 9.13 12.15 11.21
CA ASN A 96 9.02 13.61 11.01
C ASN A 96 9.57 13.97 9.63
N GLY A 97 8.69 14.22 8.66
CA GLY A 97 9.05 14.61 7.31
C GLY A 97 9.56 16.06 7.19
N PRO A 98 9.57 16.62 5.97
CA PRO A 98 9.89 18.02 5.73
C PRO A 98 9.03 18.98 6.55
N VAL A 99 9.49 20.23 6.63
CA VAL A 99 8.76 21.32 7.30
C VAL A 99 7.34 21.43 6.75
N ASP A 100 6.35 21.40 7.66
CA ASP A 100 4.96 21.68 7.36
C ASP A 100 4.74 23.20 7.36
N HIS A 101 4.59 23.77 6.17
CA HIS A 101 4.28 25.19 6.01
C HIS A 101 2.88 25.56 6.54
N PHE A 102 2.04 24.60 6.90
CA PHE A 102 0.73 24.80 7.53
C PHE A 102 0.74 24.61 9.04
N ALA A 103 1.82 24.07 9.62
CA ALA A 103 1.95 23.93 11.07
C ALA A 103 2.23 25.30 11.71
N ALA A 104 1.51 25.62 12.79
CA ALA A 104 1.60 26.92 13.46
C ALA A 104 2.99 27.22 14.06
N ASP A 105 3.75 26.17 14.35
CA ASP A 105 5.12 26.22 14.89
C ASP A 105 6.21 26.01 13.81
N GLY A 106 5.82 25.81 12.54
CA GLY A 106 6.75 25.42 11.49
C GLY A 106 7.39 24.04 11.71
N GLY A 107 6.71 23.17 12.48
CA GLY A 107 7.14 21.79 12.74
C GLY A 107 7.15 20.92 11.48
N ALA A 108 7.66 19.71 11.60
CA ALA A 108 7.67 18.72 10.52
C ALA A 108 6.26 18.17 10.23
N VAL A 109 5.98 17.86 8.96
CA VAL A 109 4.80 17.05 8.60
C VAL A 109 4.99 15.65 9.14
N GLY A 110 4.03 15.14 9.93
CA GLY A 110 4.03 13.74 10.34
C GLY A 110 3.80 12.81 9.15
N GLN A 111 4.64 11.80 9.01
CA GLN A 111 4.55 10.79 7.97
C GLN A 111 4.33 9.42 8.57
N ILE A 112 3.60 8.58 7.85
CA ILE A 112 3.29 7.23 8.29
C ILE A 112 3.77 6.20 7.26
N GLY A 113 4.37 5.15 7.79
CA GLY A 113 4.68 3.90 7.11
C GLY A 113 3.82 2.79 7.69
N ILE A 114 3.20 1.99 6.82
CA ILE A 114 2.32 0.88 7.19
C ILE A 114 2.86 -0.40 6.57
N ASP A 115 3.24 -1.37 7.41
CA ASP A 115 3.58 -2.72 6.97
C ASP A 115 2.32 -3.62 6.96
N ALA A 116 1.66 -3.68 5.81
CA ALA A 116 0.49 -4.52 5.54
C ALA A 116 0.84 -5.90 4.96
N THR A 117 2.10 -6.32 5.01
CA THR A 117 2.52 -7.64 4.54
C THR A 117 2.02 -8.77 5.44
N ALA A 118 1.85 -9.96 4.89
CA ALA A 118 1.61 -11.18 5.66
C ALA A 118 2.74 -11.41 6.68
N LYS A 119 2.38 -11.75 7.92
CA LYS A 119 3.36 -11.92 9.00
C LYS A 119 3.89 -13.34 9.09
N THR A 120 5.17 -13.41 9.44
CA THR A 120 5.94 -14.65 9.56
C THR A 120 6.49 -14.81 10.98
N ASP A 121 7.17 -15.91 11.25
CA ASP A 121 7.89 -16.10 12.52
C ASP A 121 8.92 -15.00 12.79
N ALA A 122 9.54 -14.46 11.74
CA ALA A 122 10.48 -13.33 11.84
C ALA A 122 9.80 -12.04 12.33
N ASP A 123 8.49 -11.91 12.14
CA ASP A 123 7.66 -10.79 12.58
C ASP A 123 7.08 -11.01 13.99
N SER A 124 7.59 -12.02 14.73
CA SER A 124 7.05 -12.48 16.02
C SER A 124 5.60 -12.99 15.93
N HIS A 125 5.24 -13.63 14.80
CA HIS A 125 3.90 -14.19 14.56
C HIS A 125 3.92 -15.74 14.44
N PRO A 126 4.02 -16.49 15.56
CA PRO A 126 4.32 -17.93 15.54
C PRO A 126 3.15 -18.84 15.11
N ARG A 127 1.95 -18.28 14.88
CA ARG A 127 0.75 -19.08 14.52
C ARG A 127 0.62 -19.36 13.02
N GLY A 128 1.56 -18.85 12.21
CA GLY A 128 1.45 -18.86 10.76
C GLY A 128 0.43 -17.85 10.24
N TRP A 129 0.60 -17.44 8.98
CA TRP A 129 -0.37 -16.59 8.30
C TRP A 129 -1.45 -17.46 7.63
N PRO A 130 -2.74 -17.11 7.70
CA PRO A 130 -3.78 -17.86 7.01
C PRO A 130 -3.59 -17.79 5.49
N GLU A 131 -3.88 -18.89 4.80
CA GLU A 131 -3.99 -18.89 3.34
C GLU A 131 -5.26 -18.16 2.90
N GLU A 132 -5.15 -17.46 1.78
CA GLU A 132 -6.31 -16.80 1.18
C GLU A 132 -7.31 -17.81 0.64
N ILE A 133 -8.59 -17.45 0.76
CA ILE A 133 -9.68 -18.30 0.28
C ILE A 133 -9.92 -17.99 -1.19
N PHE A 134 -9.74 -19.01 -2.03
CA PHE A 134 -10.07 -18.94 -3.45
C PHE A 134 -11.21 -19.89 -3.79
N MET A 135 -12.10 -19.47 -4.70
CA MET A 135 -13.04 -20.40 -5.33
C MET A 135 -12.31 -21.27 -6.34
N SER A 136 -12.69 -22.54 -6.46
CA SER A 136 -12.09 -23.42 -7.45
C SER A 136 -12.39 -22.91 -8.87
N PRO A 137 -11.45 -23.06 -9.83
CA PRO A 137 -11.65 -22.59 -11.21
C PRO A 137 -12.91 -23.18 -11.87
N GLU A 138 -13.24 -24.42 -11.50
CA GLU A 138 -14.44 -25.14 -11.94
C GLU A 138 -15.73 -24.43 -11.51
N ILE A 139 -15.79 -23.98 -10.24
CA ILE A 139 -16.95 -23.26 -9.70
C ILE A 139 -17.03 -21.86 -10.29
N VAL A 140 -15.90 -21.16 -10.42
CA VAL A 140 -15.87 -19.83 -11.08
C VAL A 140 -16.42 -19.93 -12.50
N THR A 141 -15.96 -20.91 -13.29
CA THR A 141 -16.43 -21.13 -14.67
C THR A 141 -17.91 -21.49 -14.71
N LEU A 142 -18.37 -22.34 -13.79
CA LEU A 142 -19.77 -22.74 -13.70
C LEU A 142 -20.70 -21.54 -13.42
N VAL A 143 -20.31 -20.66 -12.50
CA VAL A 143 -21.10 -19.46 -12.16
C VAL A 143 -21.03 -18.44 -13.28
N ASP A 144 -19.84 -18.25 -13.87
CA ASP A 144 -19.64 -17.29 -14.96
C ASP A 144 -20.53 -17.58 -16.18
N ASN A 145 -20.77 -18.86 -16.49
CA ASN A 145 -21.65 -19.26 -17.58
C ASN A 145 -23.15 -19.04 -17.28
N LYS A 146 -23.53 -18.84 -16.02
CA LYS A 146 -24.95 -18.74 -15.59
C LYS A 146 -25.44 -17.31 -15.40
N TRP A 147 -24.57 -16.30 -15.42
CA TRP A 147 -24.98 -14.90 -15.21
C TRP A 147 -26.10 -14.45 -16.17
N SER A 148 -26.00 -14.83 -17.45
CA SER A 148 -27.00 -14.53 -18.46
C SER A 148 -28.34 -15.22 -18.22
N GLU A 149 -28.33 -16.45 -17.68
CA GLU A 149 -29.55 -17.18 -17.29
C GLU A 149 -30.30 -16.48 -16.14
N TYR A 150 -29.59 -15.72 -15.30
CA TYR A 150 -30.16 -14.93 -14.21
C TYR A 150 -30.57 -13.51 -14.63
N GLY A 151 -30.34 -13.13 -15.89
CA GLY A 151 -30.62 -11.77 -16.39
C GLY A 151 -29.69 -10.70 -15.81
N ILE A 152 -28.45 -11.07 -15.47
CA ILE A 152 -27.43 -10.18 -14.93
C ILE A 152 -26.30 -10.03 -15.95
N GLU A 153 -25.93 -8.79 -16.28
CA GLU A 153 -24.77 -8.48 -17.11
C GLU A 153 -23.51 -8.39 -16.24
N ARG A 154 -22.39 -8.89 -16.78
CA ARG A 154 -21.08 -8.91 -16.10
C ARG A 154 -20.33 -7.59 -16.30
#